data_AF-A0A969NV37-F1
#
_entry.id   AF-A0A969NV37-F1
#
_cell.length_a   1.000
_cell.length_b   1.000
_cell.length_c   1.000
_cell.angle_alpha   90.00
_cell.angle_beta   90.00
_cell.angle_gamma   90.00
#
_symmetry.space_group_name_H-M   'P 1'
#
loop_
_entity.id
_entity.type
_entity.pdbx_description
1 polymer ?
#
loop_
_entity_poly.entity_id
_entity_poly.type
_entity_poly.pdbx_seq_one_letter_code
_entity_poly.pdbx_strand_id
1 'polypeptide(L)'
;MVEEQSESKTSQKHRFTFNLIRQGKYRFYSLTLDSDLLAKICFVTTREEDPKTGFQRVLDKKRAQEIADYIDSGLGTIPNSIILSAQPEASLQLIKNGKIIEFVEKSSSFLILDGQHRVYGFSLAKSKLRVPVVIYNNLTKKEESRLFIDINTSKDLFLTNYY
;
A
#
# COMPACT_ATOMS: atom_id res chain seq x y z
N MET A 1 -3.54 34.67 -28.21
CA MET A 1 -4.59 33.63 -28.14
C MET A 1 -3.88 32.29 -28.28
N VAL A 2 -3.82 31.38 -27.31
CA VAL A 2 -4.30 31.30 -25.92
C VAL A 2 -3.22 30.45 -25.22
N GLU A 3 -2.67 30.94 -24.11
CA GLU A 3 -1.86 30.13 -23.20
C GLU A 3 -2.81 29.18 -22.47
N GLU A 4 -2.70 27.88 -22.74
CA GLU A 4 -3.46 26.86 -22.02
C GLU A 4 -2.81 26.68 -20.64
N GLN A 5 -3.42 27.32 -19.65
CA GLN A 5 -3.11 27.18 -18.23
C GLN A 5 -3.33 25.72 -17.83
N SER A 6 -2.25 24.99 -17.54
CA SER A 6 -2.34 23.69 -16.89
C SER A 6 -2.73 23.89 -15.42
N GLU A 7 -4.01 23.67 -15.17
CA GLU A 7 -4.65 23.79 -13.87
C GLU A 7 -3.97 22.83 -12.86
N SER A 8 -3.15 23.38 -11.97
CA SER A 8 -2.53 22.69 -10.84
C SER A 8 -3.63 22.17 -9.89
N LYS A 9 -4.15 20.96 -10.14
CA LYS A 9 -4.97 20.22 -9.18
C LYS A 9 -4.17 20.08 -7.87
N THR A 10 -4.56 20.85 -6.85
CA THR A 10 -3.97 20.76 -5.52
C THR A 10 -4.15 19.32 -5.03
N SER A 11 -3.06 18.56 -5.01
CA SER A 11 -3.15 17.13 -4.68
C SER A 11 -3.56 16.98 -3.22
N GLN A 12 -4.64 16.23 -2.97
CA GLN A 12 -5.18 16.01 -1.62
C GLN A 12 -4.09 15.40 -0.72
N LYS A 13 -3.98 15.91 0.51
CA LYS A 13 -3.02 15.40 1.50
C LYS A 13 -3.73 14.65 2.62
N HIS A 14 -3.10 13.59 3.10
CA HIS A 14 -3.58 12.79 4.23
C HIS A 14 -2.62 12.85 5.39
N ARG A 15 -3.14 12.74 6.61
CA ARG A 15 -2.39 12.88 7.87
C ARG A 15 -2.79 11.79 8.85
N PHE A 16 -1.81 11.05 9.35
CA PHE A 16 -2.05 9.97 10.32
C PHE A 16 -1.03 9.98 11.45
N THR A 17 -1.44 9.52 12.62
CA THR A 17 -0.52 9.11 13.68
C THR A 17 0.07 7.74 13.33
N PHE A 18 1.27 7.46 13.80
CA PHE A 18 1.98 6.22 13.51
C PHE A 18 2.88 5.80 14.67
N ASN A 19 3.30 4.54 14.66
CA ASN A 19 4.40 4.03 15.47
C ASN A 19 5.65 3.87 14.61
N LEU A 20 6.77 4.46 15.01
CA LEU A 20 8.07 4.22 14.36
C LEU A 20 8.66 2.92 14.91
N ILE A 21 8.84 1.93 14.04
CA ILE A 21 9.41 0.63 14.40
C ILE A 21 10.83 0.54 13.81
N ARG A 22 11.74 -0.07 14.57
CA ARG A 22 13.11 -0.36 14.15
C ARG A 22 13.37 -1.86 14.25
N GLN A 23 13.83 -2.47 13.17
CA GLN A 23 14.22 -3.89 13.12
C GLN A 23 15.51 -4.02 12.34
N GLY A 24 16.60 -4.37 13.04
CA GLY A 24 17.95 -4.35 12.46
C GLY A 24 18.28 -2.97 11.88
N LYS A 25 18.67 -2.95 10.60
CA LYS A 25 18.98 -1.70 9.88
C LYS A 25 17.74 -0.93 9.41
N TYR A 26 16.56 -1.55 9.42
CA TYR A 26 15.36 -0.96 8.85
C TYR A 26 14.58 -0.12 9.87
N ARG A 27 13.97 0.96 9.37
CA ARG A 27 13.01 1.79 10.09
C ARG A 27 11.77 1.95 9.22
N PHE A 28 10.60 1.76 9.80
CA PHE A 28 9.33 1.84 9.08
C PHE A 28 8.21 2.31 10.01
N TYR A 29 7.15 2.82 9.39
CA TYR A 29 5.99 3.36 10.08
C TYR A 29 4.89 2.31 10.12
N SER A 30 4.29 2.09 11.29
CA SER A 30 3.10 1.26 11.46
C SER A 30 1.90 2.13 11.81
N LEU A 31 0.82 2.00 11.06
CA LEU A 31 -0.42 2.80 11.19
C LEU A 31 -1.61 2.03 10.62
N THR A 32 -2.78 2.67 10.59
CA THR A 32 -3.96 2.12 9.90
C THR A 32 -4.42 3.10 8.81
N LEU A 33 -4.82 2.56 7.67
CA LEU A 33 -5.40 3.32 6.55
C LEU A 33 -6.74 2.72 6.16
N ASP A 34 -7.61 3.55 5.59
CA ASP A 34 -8.89 3.08 5.04
C ASP A 34 -8.64 2.27 3.75
N SER A 35 -9.40 1.19 3.57
CA SER A 35 -9.23 0.23 2.47
C SER A 35 -9.44 0.86 1.09
N ASP A 36 -10.35 1.82 0.97
CA ASP A 36 -10.60 2.58 -0.27
C ASP A 36 -9.46 3.56 -0.58
N LEU A 37 -8.86 4.17 0.44
CA LEU A 37 -7.67 5.00 0.26
C LEU A 37 -6.50 4.15 -0.24
N LEU A 38 -6.26 2.97 0.35
CA LEU A 38 -5.23 2.03 -0.12
C LEU A 38 -5.42 1.67 -1.60
N ALA A 39 -6.64 1.38 -2.03
CA ALA A 39 -6.95 1.06 -3.42
C ALA A 39 -6.66 2.22 -4.40
N LYS A 40 -6.71 3.48 -3.92
CA LYS A 40 -6.43 4.66 -4.73
C LYS A 40 -4.97 5.03 -4.83
N ILE A 41 -4.16 4.76 -3.80
CA ILE A 41 -2.79 5.30 -3.66
C ILE A 41 -1.68 4.28 -3.92
N CYS A 42 -2.04 3.01 -4.13
CA CYS A 42 -1.09 1.91 -4.24
C CYS A 42 -1.03 1.32 -5.66
N PHE A 43 0.14 0.80 -6.05
CA PHE A 43 0.37 0.10 -7.32
C PHE A 43 1.33 -1.10 -7.15
N VAL A 44 1.44 -1.97 -8.16
CA VAL A 44 2.18 -3.26 -8.08
C VAL A 44 3.44 -3.36 -8.94
N THR A 45 3.54 -2.68 -10.10
CA THR A 45 4.66 -2.93 -11.04
C THR A 45 5.22 -1.66 -11.67
N THR A 46 4.42 -0.92 -12.43
CA THR A 46 4.88 0.26 -13.17
C THR A 46 4.16 1.50 -12.67
N ARG A 47 4.93 2.57 -12.40
CA ARG A 47 4.40 3.85 -11.88
C ARG A 47 3.49 4.59 -12.88
N GLU A 48 3.61 4.26 -14.16
CA GLU A 48 2.92 4.92 -15.28
C GLU A 48 1.55 4.29 -15.59
N GLU A 49 1.21 3.18 -14.93
CA GLU A 49 -0.02 2.46 -15.22
C GLU A 49 -1.12 2.75 -14.20
N ASP A 50 -2.38 2.82 -14.68
CA ASP A 50 -3.54 2.87 -13.79
C ASP A 50 -3.53 1.67 -12.83
N PRO A 51 -3.65 1.88 -11.50
CA PRO A 51 -3.60 0.80 -10.53
C PRO A 51 -4.53 -0.37 -10.85
N LYS A 52 -5.76 -0.11 -11.33
CA LYS A 52 -6.71 -1.18 -11.65
C LYS A 52 -6.19 -2.06 -12.77
N THR A 53 -5.61 -1.46 -13.81
CA THR A 53 -5.00 -2.19 -14.94
C THR A 53 -3.77 -2.98 -14.49
N GLY A 54 -2.91 -2.36 -13.66
CA GLY A 54 -1.74 -3.03 -13.09
C GLY A 54 -2.12 -4.25 -12.24
N PHE A 55 -3.14 -4.10 -11.39
CA PHE A 55 -3.69 -5.22 -10.61
C PHE A 55 -4.24 -6.33 -11.52
N GLN A 56 -5.04 -6.00 -12.52
CA GLN A 56 -5.66 -6.99 -13.40
C GLN A 56 -4.66 -7.82 -14.21
N ARG A 57 -3.51 -7.24 -14.60
CA ARG A 57 -2.49 -7.98 -15.35
C ARG A 57 -1.74 -8.99 -14.49
N VAL A 58 -1.44 -8.61 -13.25
CA VAL A 58 -0.50 -9.36 -12.40
C VAL A 58 -1.26 -10.30 -11.45
N LEU A 59 -2.51 -9.99 -11.13
CA LEU A 59 -3.25 -10.64 -10.05
C LEU A 59 -4.45 -11.44 -10.54
N ASP A 60 -4.65 -12.58 -9.90
CA ASP A 60 -5.86 -13.36 -10.02
C ASP A 60 -7.08 -12.57 -9.51
N LYS A 61 -7.96 -12.19 -10.45
CA LYS A 61 -9.22 -11.48 -10.18
C LYS A 61 -10.18 -12.31 -9.33
N LYS A 62 -10.21 -13.63 -9.49
CA LYS A 62 -11.06 -14.52 -8.67
C LYS A 62 -10.65 -14.38 -7.21
N ARG A 63 -9.34 -14.43 -6.94
CA ARG A 63 -8.82 -14.28 -5.57
C ARG A 63 -9.15 -12.92 -4.96
N ALA A 64 -9.06 -11.85 -5.74
CA ALA A 64 -9.45 -10.52 -5.28
C ALA A 64 -10.95 -10.42 -4.99
N GLN A 65 -11.80 -11.05 -5.82
CA GLN A 65 -13.25 -11.10 -5.60
C GLN A 65 -13.60 -11.88 -4.33
N GLU A 66 -12.96 -13.02 -4.08
CA GLU A 66 -13.15 -13.78 -2.82
C GLU A 66 -12.83 -12.93 -1.58
N ILE A 67 -11.80 -12.09 -1.66
CA ILE A 67 -11.45 -11.16 -0.57
C ILE A 67 -12.52 -10.09 -0.41
N ALA A 68 -13.02 -9.54 -1.51
CA ALA A 68 -14.09 -8.54 -1.49
C ALA A 68 -15.38 -9.10 -0.88
N ASP A 69 -15.81 -10.28 -1.31
CA ASP A 69 -16.99 -10.96 -0.80
C ASP A 69 -16.83 -11.30 0.70
N TYR A 70 -15.63 -11.71 1.12
CA TYR A 70 -15.32 -11.94 2.53
C TYR A 70 -15.47 -10.66 3.38
N ILE A 71 -14.98 -9.53 2.89
CA ILE A 71 -15.14 -8.22 3.55
C ILE A 71 -16.62 -7.83 3.62
N ASP A 72 -17.34 -7.96 2.51
CA ASP A 72 -18.74 -7.56 2.40
C ASP A 72 -19.69 -8.48 3.18
N SER A 73 -19.26 -9.70 3.53
CA SER A 73 -20.01 -10.58 4.43
C SER A 73 -20.14 -10.05 5.86
N GLY A 74 -19.29 -9.08 6.26
CA GLY A 74 -19.27 -8.51 7.62
C GLY A 74 -18.75 -9.45 8.71
N LEU A 75 -18.37 -10.69 8.36
CA LEU A 75 -17.91 -11.71 9.31
C LEU A 75 -16.37 -11.79 9.42
N GLY A 76 -15.66 -10.99 8.64
CA GLY A 76 -14.22 -11.13 8.44
C GLY A 76 -13.36 -10.06 9.10
N THR A 77 -12.19 -10.45 9.59
CA THR A 77 -11.12 -9.51 9.97
C THR A 77 -9.93 -9.70 9.05
N ILE A 78 -9.24 -8.61 8.70
CA ILE A 78 -7.99 -8.65 7.93
C ILE A 78 -6.88 -8.05 8.82
N PRO A 79 -6.37 -8.83 9.80
CA PRO A 79 -5.42 -8.32 10.79
C PRO A 79 -4.01 -8.19 10.22
N ASN A 80 -3.71 -8.88 9.13
CA ASN A 80 -2.40 -8.84 8.51
C ASN A 80 -2.18 -7.49 7.85
N SER A 81 -0.98 -6.92 8.01
CA SER A 81 -0.67 -5.62 7.43
C SER A 81 -0.49 -5.68 5.90
N ILE A 82 -0.69 -4.54 5.25
CA ILE A 82 -0.19 -4.27 3.90
C ILE A 82 1.20 -3.65 4.04
N ILE A 83 2.17 -4.15 3.28
CA ILE A 83 3.54 -3.65 3.33
C ILE A 83 3.79 -2.78 2.10
N LEU A 84 4.14 -1.53 2.33
CA LEU A 84 4.27 -0.49 1.32
C LEU A 84 5.68 0.11 1.31
N SER A 85 6.14 0.47 0.13
CA SER A 85 7.30 1.35 -0.08
C SER A 85 6.82 2.70 -0.58
N ALA A 86 7.05 3.76 0.21
CA ALA A 86 6.72 5.13 -0.18
C ALA A 86 7.58 5.58 -1.36
N GLN A 87 6.92 6.07 -2.40
CA GLN A 87 7.57 6.60 -3.60
C GLN A 87 7.69 8.13 -3.51
N PRO A 88 8.58 8.77 -4.31
CA PRO A 88 8.73 10.22 -4.31
C PRO A 88 7.41 10.99 -4.51
N GLU A 89 6.50 10.45 -5.29
CA GLU A 89 5.20 11.01 -5.61
C GLU A 89 4.30 11.16 -4.37
N ALA A 90 4.50 10.32 -3.34
CA ALA A 90 3.81 10.46 -2.06
C ALA A 90 4.22 11.74 -1.31
N SER A 91 5.40 12.30 -1.60
CA SER A 91 5.98 13.43 -0.85
C SER A 91 5.87 13.22 0.66
N LEU A 92 6.17 11.99 1.10
CA LEU A 92 5.95 11.56 2.47
C LEU A 92 6.89 12.31 3.40
N GLN A 93 6.31 12.95 4.42
CA GLN A 93 7.05 13.73 5.40
C GLN A 93 6.48 13.58 6.81
N LEU A 94 7.31 13.87 7.80
CA LEU A 94 6.88 13.94 9.19
C LEU A 94 6.64 15.39 9.59
N ILE A 95 5.45 15.67 10.12
CA ILE A 95 5.05 16.99 10.61
C ILE A 95 4.73 16.94 12.11
N LYS A 96 4.46 18.11 12.70
CA LYS A 96 4.16 18.27 14.14
C LYS A 96 5.19 17.55 15.03
N ASN A 97 6.45 17.96 14.90
CA ASN A 97 7.59 17.43 15.67
C ASN A 97 7.76 15.91 15.53
N GLY A 98 7.53 15.38 14.32
CA GLY A 98 7.76 13.96 14.05
C GLY A 98 6.64 13.02 14.47
N LYS A 99 5.46 13.53 14.85
CA LYS A 99 4.35 12.71 15.39
C LYS A 99 3.29 12.34 14.37
N ILE A 100 3.23 13.04 13.25
CA ILE A 100 2.25 12.82 12.19
C ILE A 100 2.98 12.56 10.88
N ILE A 101 2.56 11.51 10.17
CA ILE A 101 2.95 11.27 8.80
C ILE A 101 1.97 12.02 7.88
N GLU A 102 2.50 12.80 6.94
CA GLU A 102 1.73 13.46 5.89
C GLU A 102 2.19 12.94 4.53
N PHE A 103 1.25 12.63 3.64
CA PHE A 103 1.53 12.25 2.26
C PHE A 103 0.44 12.73 1.31
N VAL A 104 0.76 12.73 0.02
CA VAL A 104 -0.11 13.14 -1.08
C VAL A 104 -0.88 11.93 -1.65
N GLU A 105 -2.16 12.11 -1.94
CA GLU A 105 -3.01 11.15 -2.66
C GLU A 105 -2.68 11.17 -4.16
N LYS A 106 -1.82 10.23 -4.58
CA LYS A 106 -1.56 9.90 -5.99
C LYS A 106 -1.56 8.39 -6.13
N SER A 107 -2.00 7.90 -7.29
CA SER A 107 -2.02 6.47 -7.62
C SER A 107 -0.65 5.80 -7.56
N SER A 108 0.41 6.57 -7.77
CA SER A 108 1.81 6.14 -7.71
C SER A 108 2.49 6.42 -6.36
N SER A 109 1.74 6.79 -5.31
CA SER A 109 2.34 7.16 -4.01
C SER A 109 3.01 5.96 -3.31
N PHE A 110 2.46 4.76 -3.41
CA PHE A 110 2.97 3.60 -2.67
C PHE A 110 3.09 2.35 -3.54
N LEU A 111 4.30 1.79 -3.61
CA LEU A 111 4.52 0.48 -4.19
C LEU A 111 4.15 -0.60 -3.17
N ILE A 112 3.35 -1.58 -3.56
CA ILE A 112 2.99 -2.71 -2.70
C ILE A 112 4.12 -3.74 -2.72
N LEU A 113 4.68 -4.03 -1.55
CA LEU A 113 5.66 -5.10 -1.36
C LEU A 113 4.99 -6.41 -0.92
N ASP A 114 3.87 -6.32 -0.18
CA ASP A 114 3.04 -7.49 0.17
C ASP A 114 1.57 -7.08 0.37
N GLY A 115 0.66 -7.99 0.04
CA GLY A 115 -0.79 -7.79 0.15
C GLY A 115 -1.46 -7.29 -1.13
N GLN A 116 -0.83 -7.47 -2.30
CA GLN A 116 -1.34 -7.02 -3.60
C GLN A 116 -2.79 -7.47 -3.90
N HIS A 117 -3.13 -8.76 -3.74
CA HIS A 117 -4.50 -9.25 -3.93
C HIS A 117 -5.49 -8.66 -2.92
N ARG A 118 -5.05 -8.32 -1.71
CA ARG A 118 -5.90 -7.69 -0.69
C ARG A 118 -6.24 -6.26 -1.08
N VAL A 119 -5.26 -5.47 -1.50
CA VAL A 119 -5.50 -4.12 -2.01
C VAL A 119 -6.40 -4.14 -3.24
N TYR A 120 -6.22 -5.13 -4.14
CA TYR A 120 -7.13 -5.27 -5.27
C TYR A 120 -8.55 -5.65 -4.81
N GLY A 121 -8.69 -6.58 -3.86
CA GLY A 121 -9.99 -6.91 -3.25
C GLY A 121 -10.67 -5.69 -2.60
N PHE A 122 -9.92 -4.81 -1.95
CA PHE A 122 -10.46 -3.56 -1.39
C PHE A 122 -11.06 -2.62 -2.45
N SER A 123 -10.56 -2.67 -3.68
CA SER A 123 -11.11 -1.89 -4.80
C SER A 123 -12.43 -2.45 -5.35
N LEU A 124 -12.72 -3.73 -5.05
CA LEU A 124 -13.92 -4.44 -5.48
C LEU A 124 -14.99 -4.50 -4.39
N ALA A 125 -14.58 -4.45 -3.11
CA ALA A 125 -15.48 -4.48 -1.97
C ALA A 125 -16.34 -3.22 -1.88
N LYS A 126 -17.58 -3.38 -1.40
CA LYS A 126 -18.49 -2.25 -1.12
C LYS A 126 -18.25 -1.67 0.28
N SER A 127 -17.86 -2.53 1.22
CA SER A 127 -17.62 -2.19 2.61
C SER A 127 -16.21 -1.65 2.81
N LYS A 128 -16.07 -0.73 3.75
CA LYS A 128 -14.78 -0.12 4.09
C LYS A 128 -14.26 -0.66 5.40
N LEU A 129 -12.97 -0.91 5.47
CA LEU A 129 -12.27 -1.36 6.67
C LEU A 129 -11.06 -0.47 6.93
N ARG A 130 -10.69 -0.34 8.21
CA ARG A 130 -9.34 0.11 8.56
C ARG A 130 -8.39 -1.07 8.55
N VAL A 131 -7.33 -0.93 7.79
CA VAL A 131 -6.36 -1.99 7.55
C VAL A 131 -5.04 -1.60 8.19
N PRO A 132 -4.36 -2.50 8.92
CA PRO A 132 -3.00 -2.27 9.37
C PRO A 132 -2.05 -2.09 8.19
N VAL A 133 -1.14 -1.13 8.27
CA VAL A 133 -0.20 -0.81 7.19
C VAL A 133 1.18 -0.59 7.78
N VAL A 134 2.18 -1.16 7.11
CA VAL A 134 3.59 -0.87 7.32
C VAL A 134 4.12 -0.10 6.13
N ILE A 135 4.68 1.09 6.36
CA ILE A 135 5.25 1.95 5.32
C ILE A 135 6.75 2.08 5.55
N TYR A 136 7.53 1.56 4.61
CA TYR A 136 8.94 1.88 4.48
C TYR A 136 9.10 3.18 3.70
N ASN A 137 10.07 4.00 4.09
CA ASN A 137 10.41 5.22 3.38
C ASN A 137 11.88 5.19 2.95
N ASN A 138 12.18 5.79 1.80
CA ASN A 138 13.54 5.89 1.23
C ASN A 138 14.23 4.54 0.96
N LEU A 139 13.47 3.51 0.58
CA LEU A 139 14.07 2.27 0.09
C LEU A 139 14.69 2.49 -1.30
N THR A 140 15.85 1.90 -1.52
CA THR A 140 16.38 1.75 -2.89
C THR A 140 15.61 0.65 -3.63
N LYS A 141 15.58 0.69 -4.98
CA LYS A 141 14.96 -0.38 -5.79
C LYS A 141 15.49 -1.77 -5.41
N LYS A 142 16.79 -1.88 -5.12
CA LYS A 142 17.43 -3.13 -4.68
C LYS A 142 16.87 -3.61 -3.33
N GLU A 143 16.60 -2.70 -2.41
CA GLU A 143 15.99 -3.03 -1.12
C GLU A 143 14.52 -3.36 -1.25
N GLU A 144 13.76 -2.67 -2.11
CA GLU A 144 12.38 -3.02 -2.43
C GLU A 144 12.28 -4.44 -2.98
N SER A 145 13.09 -4.78 -4.00
CA SER A 145 13.12 -6.13 -4.56
C SER A 145 13.54 -7.18 -3.53
N ARG A 146 14.54 -6.88 -2.69
CA ARG A 146 14.97 -7.81 -1.65
C ARG A 146 13.89 -8.03 -0.60
N LEU A 147 13.24 -6.97 -0.11
CA LEU A 147 12.15 -7.09 0.86
C LEU A 147 10.96 -7.84 0.26
N PHE A 148 10.61 -7.56 -1.00
CA PHE A 148 9.57 -8.31 -1.71
C PHE A 148 9.87 -9.81 -1.76
N ILE A 149 11.11 -10.19 -2.11
CA ILE A 149 11.53 -11.60 -2.10
C ILE A 149 11.51 -12.16 -0.68
N ASP A 150 12.17 -11.50 0.27
CA ASP A 150 12.30 -11.97 1.64
C ASP A 150 10.91 -12.19 2.28
N ILE A 151 9.96 -11.27 2.10
CA ILE A 151 8.60 -11.39 2.65
C ILE A 151 7.82 -12.55 2.02
N ASN A 152 7.90 -12.71 0.70
CA ASN A 152 7.12 -13.73 -0.01
C ASN A 152 7.77 -15.13 0.11
N THR A 153 9.09 -15.22 0.15
CA THR A 153 9.84 -16.48 0.31
C THR A 153 9.89 -16.95 1.76
N SER A 154 9.95 -16.04 2.75
CA SER A 154 9.89 -16.45 4.17
C SER A 154 8.59 -17.17 4.51
N LYS A 155 7.46 -16.78 3.87
CA LYS A 155 6.18 -17.48 4.03
C LYS A 155 6.30 -18.96 3.67
N ASP A 156 7.11 -19.32 2.67
CA ASP A 156 7.35 -20.71 2.27
C ASP A 156 8.32 -21.44 3.21
N LEU A 157 9.34 -20.75 3.74
CA LEU A 157 10.34 -21.35 4.64
C LEU A 157 9.77 -21.72 6.03
N PHE A 158 8.78 -20.98 6.52
CA PHE A 158 8.10 -21.30 7.78
C PHE A 158 7.04 -22.41 7.61
N LEU A 159 6.53 -22.64 6.39
CA LEU A 159 5.57 -23.72 6.11
C LEU A 159 6.25 -25.07 5.85
N THR A 160 7.53 -25.08 5.46
CA THR A 160 8.29 -26.32 5.19
C THR A 160 8.94 -26.95 6.42
N ASN A 161 8.96 -26.27 7.57
CA ASN A 161 9.51 -26.80 8.83
C ASN A 161 8.44 -27.32 9.81
N TYR A 162 7.20 -27.51 9.35
CA TYR A 162 6.08 -28.03 10.15
C TYR A 162 5.39 -29.27 9.55
N TYR A 163 6.08 -30.02 8.68
CA TYR A 163 5.68 -31.36 8.26
C TYR A 163 6.87 -32.33 8.34
#